data_AF-A0A8S3IS84-F1
#
_entry.id   AF-A0A8S3IS84-F1
#
_cell.length_a   1.000
_cell.length_b   1.000
_cell.length_c   1.000
_cell.angle_alpha   90.00
_cell.angle_beta   90.00
_cell.angle_gamma   90.00
#
_symmetry.space_group_name_H-M   'P 1'
#
loop_
_entity.id
_entity.type
_entity.pdbx_description
1 polymer ?
#
loop_
_entity_poly.entity_id
_entity_poly.type
_entity_poly.pdbx_seq_one_letter_code
_entity_poly.pdbx_strand_id
1 'polypeptide(L)'
;HENAAVFSTVMVILGLYIIAAVWTRRTDKQDLIKWTASPLMDNLPIDTYHYLITVHTGVGKEAGSTSNISFVMSGESSDSGVRKLSDGKIQVSVYN
;
A
#
# COMPACT_ATOMS: atom_id res chain seq x y z
N HIS A 1 -11.91 26.93 -44.00
CA HIS A 1 -12.29 25.63 -43.40
C HIS A 1 -11.10 24.78 -42.94
N GLU A 2 -9.85 25.15 -43.23
CA GLU A 2 -8.68 24.28 -43.02
C GLU A 2 -8.21 24.18 -41.55
N ASN A 3 -8.47 25.21 -40.75
CA ASN A 3 -7.98 25.27 -39.36
C ASN A 3 -8.94 24.64 -38.34
N ALA A 4 -10.19 24.35 -38.73
CA ALA A 4 -11.19 23.76 -37.86
C ALA A 4 -10.86 22.31 -37.48
N ALA A 5 -10.26 21.56 -38.43
CA ALA A 5 -9.83 20.19 -38.19
C ALA A 5 -8.69 20.14 -37.16
N VAL A 6 -7.69 21.01 -37.29
CA VAL A 6 -6.56 21.10 -36.34
C VAL A 6 -7.03 21.54 -34.96
N PHE A 7 -7.93 22.52 -34.88
CA PHE A 7 -8.48 22.96 -33.60
C PHE A 7 -9.28 21.85 -32.90
N SER A 8 -10.07 21.10 -33.65
CA SER A 8 -10.84 19.97 -33.14
C SER A 8 -9.94 18.86 -32.61
N THR A 9 -8.90 18.47 -33.35
CA THR A 9 -7.96 17.43 -32.90
C THR A 9 -7.18 17.84 -31.66
N VAL A 10 -6.72 19.09 -31.60
CA VAL A 10 -6.04 19.62 -30.40
C VAL A 10 -6.96 19.60 -29.18
N MET A 11 -8.23 19.98 -29.34
CA MET A 11 -9.22 19.93 -28.25
C MET A 11 -9.49 18.50 -27.75
N VAL A 12 -9.60 17.54 -28.67
CA VAL A 12 -9.79 16.12 -28.30
C VAL A 12 -8.57 15.59 -27.56
N ILE A 13 -7.36 15.88 -28.03
CA ILE A 13 -6.12 15.46 -27.37
C ILE A 13 -6.00 16.08 -25.97
N LEU A 14 -6.30 17.37 -25.82
CA LEU A 14 -6.34 18.05 -24.53
C LEU A 14 -7.37 17.43 -23.58
N GLY A 15 -8.57 17.13 -24.08
CA GLY A 15 -9.62 16.46 -23.30
C GLY A 15 -9.17 15.09 -22.79
N LEU A 16 -8.61 14.25 -23.67
CA LEU A 16 -8.07 12.94 -23.30
C LEU A 16 -6.91 13.06 -22.30
N TYR A 17 -6.02 14.04 -22.48
CA TYR A 17 -4.93 14.31 -21.56
C TYR A 17 -5.44 14.68 -20.16
N ILE A 18 -6.43 15.57 -20.06
CA ILE A 18 -7.01 15.96 -18.76
C ILE A 18 -7.68 14.75 -18.09
N ILE A 19 -8.43 13.95 -18.83
CA ILE A 19 -9.07 12.73 -18.29
C ILE A 19 -8.02 11.76 -17.75
N ALA A 20 -6.97 11.48 -18.54
CA ALA A 20 -5.88 10.62 -18.12
C ALA A 20 -5.15 11.20 -16.89
N ALA A 21 -4.85 12.50 -16.87
CA ALA A 21 -4.20 13.17 -15.75
C ALA A 21 -5.04 13.13 -14.45
N VAL A 22 -6.37 13.22 -14.55
CA VAL A 22 -7.25 13.06 -13.38
C VAL A 22 -7.25 11.60 -12.91
N TRP A 23 -7.27 10.64 -13.84
CA TRP A 23 -7.26 9.22 -13.51
C TRP A 23 -5.95 8.81 -12.83
N THR A 24 -4.80 9.20 -13.39
CA THR A 24 -3.49 8.90 -12.79
C THR A 24 -3.34 9.52 -11.42
N ARG A 25 -3.76 10.78 -11.23
CA ARG A 25 -3.76 11.43 -9.90
C ARG A 25 -4.66 10.72 -8.88
N ARG A 26 -5.77 10.10 -9.31
CA ARG A 26 -6.64 9.32 -8.41
C ARG A 26 -6.00 7.99 -8.04
N THR A 27 -5.40 7.30 -9.00
CA THR A 27 -4.73 6.01 -8.78
C THR A 27 -3.48 6.16 -7.90
N ASP A 28 -2.67 7.19 -8.15
CA ASP A 28 -1.45 7.47 -7.39
C ASP A 28 -1.72 7.69 -5.88
N LYS A 29 -2.84 8.35 -5.56
CA LYS A 29 -3.30 8.51 -4.16
C LYS A 29 -3.70 7.19 -3.50
N GLN A 30 -4.20 6.22 -4.26
CA GLN A 30 -4.60 4.92 -3.73
C GLN A 30 -3.37 4.04 -3.46
N ASP A 31 -2.35 4.12 -4.29
CA ASP A 31 -1.11 3.37 -4.12
C ASP A 31 -0.29 3.88 -2.92
N LEU A 32 -0.27 5.20 -2.69
CA LEU A 32 0.34 5.79 -1.49
C LEU A 32 -0.32 5.30 -0.19
N ILE A 33 -1.64 5.07 -0.19
CA ILE A 33 -2.34 4.53 0.98
C ILE A 33 -1.96 3.07 1.22
N LYS A 34 -1.76 2.28 0.16
CA LYS A 34 -1.30 0.88 0.28
C LYS A 34 0.13 0.76 0.79
N TRP A 35 0.99 1.72 0.47
CA TRP A 35 2.41 1.70 0.83
C TRP A 35 2.72 2.39 2.16
N THR A 36 1.73 3.03 2.78
CA THR A 36 1.91 3.63 4.10
C THR A 36 2.11 2.51 5.12
N ALA A 37 3.26 2.54 5.80
CA ALA A 37 3.55 1.63 6.91
C ALA A 37 2.38 1.68 7.92
N SER A 38 1.64 0.57 8.00
CA SER A 38 0.51 0.48 8.93
C SER A 38 1.07 0.16 10.31
N PRO A 39 0.80 0.99 11.34
CA PRO A 39 1.23 0.67 12.69
C PRO A 39 0.59 -0.66 13.10
N LEU A 40 1.36 -1.52 13.75
CA LEU A 40 0.80 -2.73 14.34
C LEU A 40 -0.19 -2.34 15.44
N MET A 41 -1.21 -3.17 15.66
CA MET A 41 -2.20 -2.94 16.73
C MET A 41 -1.60 -2.81 18.13
N ASP A 42 -0.42 -3.40 18.34
CA ASP A 42 0.28 -3.44 19.62
C ASP A 42 1.39 -2.38 19.73
N ASN A 43 1.50 -1.45 18.78
CA ASN A 43 2.44 -0.34 18.83
C ASN A 43 1.90 0.77 19.76
N LEU A 44 2.31 0.73 21.03
CA LEU A 44 1.92 1.74 22.02
C LEU A 44 2.86 2.95 21.94
N PRO A 45 2.35 4.20 22.01
CA PRO A 45 3.19 5.39 21.97
C PRO A 45 4.11 5.54 23.20
N ILE A 46 3.90 4.72 24.22
CA ILE A 46 4.73 4.65 25.43
C ILE A 46 5.87 3.63 25.31
N ASP A 47 5.93 2.85 24.23
CA ASP A 47 6.97 1.86 24.06
C ASP A 47 8.33 2.54 23.85
N THR A 48 9.34 2.06 24.58
CA THR A 48 10.70 2.62 24.57
C THR A 48 11.38 2.46 23.21
N TYR A 49 10.99 1.46 22.43
CA TYR A 49 11.62 1.12 21.16
C TYR A 49 10.57 0.90 20.07
N HIS A 50 10.78 1.54 18.93
CA HIS A 50 9.92 1.43 17.75
C HIS A 50 10.69 0.72 16.64
N TYR A 51 10.06 -0.26 16.01
CA TYR A 51 10.67 -1.06 14.96
C TYR A 51 9.86 -0.99 13.68
N LEU A 52 10.55 -0.76 12.56
CA LEU A 52 9.98 -0.92 11.24
C LEU A 52 10.38 -2.30 10.69
N ILE A 53 9.38 -3.12 10.39
CA ILE A 53 9.57 -4.47 9.85
C ILE A 53 9.03 -4.52 8.44
N THR A 54 9.89 -4.90 7.49
CA THR A 54 9.51 -5.12 6.10
C THR A 54 9.56 -6.62 5.81
N VAL A 55 8.41 -7.21 5.49
CA VAL A 55 8.31 -8.61 5.11
C VAL A 55 8.31 -8.71 3.59
N HIS A 56 9.27 -9.45 3.04
CA HIS A 56 9.33 -9.75 1.62
C HIS A 56 8.90 -11.20 1.38
N THR A 57 7.82 -11.37 0.63
CA THR A 57 7.44 -12.69 0.10
C THR A 57 8.06 -12.91 -1.28
N GLY A 58 8.06 -14.16 -1.75
CA GLY A 58 8.51 -14.47 -3.11
C GLY A 58 7.71 -13.73 -4.19
N VAL A 59 8.19 -13.78 -5.43
CA VAL A 59 7.63 -13.02 -6.57
C VAL A 59 6.50 -13.79 -7.30
N GLY A 60 6.27 -15.07 -6.95
CA GLY A 60 5.27 -15.91 -7.60
C GLY A 60 3.82 -15.49 -7.28
N LYS A 61 2.90 -15.79 -8.19
CA LYS A 61 1.45 -15.54 -8.03
C LYS A 61 0.87 -16.17 -6.74
N GLU A 62 1.51 -17.21 -6.22
CA GLU A 62 1.14 -17.92 -4.99
C GLU A 62 2.11 -17.67 -3.83
N ALA A 63 3.04 -16.73 -3.97
CA ALA A 63 4.02 -16.44 -2.94
C ALA A 63 3.47 -15.54 -1.83
N GLY A 64 2.27 -14.97 -2.01
CA GLY A 64 1.54 -14.29 -0.94
C GLY A 64 1.21 -15.26 0.20
N SER A 65 1.11 -14.74 1.43
CA SER A 65 0.76 -15.53 2.60
C SER A 65 -0.55 -15.04 3.21
N THR A 66 -1.47 -15.97 3.46
CA THR A 66 -2.69 -15.75 4.27
C THR A 66 -2.49 -16.15 5.73
N SER A 67 -1.29 -16.61 6.09
CA SER A 67 -0.96 -17.05 7.44
C SER A 67 -0.96 -15.89 8.42
N ASN A 68 -1.25 -16.20 9.68
CA ASN A 68 -1.16 -15.22 10.76
C ASN A 68 0.29 -15.09 11.23
N ILE A 69 1.02 -14.13 10.67
CA ILE A 69 2.46 -13.96 10.94
C ILE A 69 2.65 -13.16 12.23
N SER A 70 3.56 -13.62 13.08
CA SER A 70 4.00 -12.92 14.30
C SER A 70 5.52 -13.03 14.44
N PHE A 71 6.14 -12.09 15.14
CA PHE A 71 7.56 -12.12 15.45
C PHE A 71 7.82 -11.97 16.95
N VAL A 72 8.97 -12.46 17.40
CA VAL A 72 9.51 -12.24 18.74
C VAL A 72 10.96 -11.83 18.57
N MET A 73 11.36 -10.73 19.18
CA MET A 73 12.76 -10.30 19.21
C MET A 73 13.33 -10.52 20.60
N SER A 74 14.31 -11.40 20.72
CA SER A 74 14.99 -11.70 21.98
C SER A 74 16.35 -11.00 22.02
N GLY A 75 16.60 -10.25 23.08
CA GLY A 75 17.90 -9.65 23.40
C GLY A 75 18.53 -10.28 24.64
N GLU A 76 19.69 -9.77 25.05
CA GLU A 76 20.46 -10.30 26.17
C GLU A 76 19.72 -10.22 27.52
N SER A 77 18.94 -9.16 27.75
CA SER A 77 18.25 -8.91 29.02
C SER A 77 16.74 -9.16 28.98
N SER A 78 16.11 -9.21 27.80
CA SER A 78 14.65 -9.33 27.67
C SER A 78 14.23 -9.66 26.24
N ASP A 79 12.95 -9.96 26.05
CA ASP A 79 12.32 -10.11 24.73
C ASP A 79 11.25 -9.03 24.49
N SER A 80 10.85 -8.86 23.23
CA SER A 80 9.79 -7.93 22.83
C SER A 80 8.38 -8.45 23.14
N GLY A 81 8.23 -9.69 23.63
CA GLY A 81 6.99 -10.46 23.55
C GLY A 81 6.60 -10.83 22.11
N VAL A 82 5.46 -11.54 21.97
CA VAL A 82 4.86 -11.90 20.68
C VAL A 82 4.18 -10.69 20.06
N ARG A 83 4.63 -10.30 18.87
CA ARG A 83 4.11 -9.14 18.12
C ARG A 83 3.49 -9.61 16.81
N LYS A 84 2.19 -9.33 16.63
CA LYS A 84 1.45 -9.79 15.45
C LYS A 84 1.59 -8.80 14.30
N LEU A 85 2.00 -9.27 13.13
CA LEU A 85 2.10 -8.46 11.91
C LEU A 85 0.71 -8.29 11.27
N SER A 86 -0.21 -7.63 11.99
CA SER A 86 -1.57 -7.37 11.56
C SER A 86 -1.92 -5.91 11.81
N ASP A 87 -2.52 -5.27 10.80
CA ASP A 87 -3.02 -3.90 10.83
C ASP A 87 -4.34 -3.75 11.60
N GLY A 88 -4.82 -4.82 12.24
CA GLY A 88 -6.09 -4.83 12.97
C GLY A 88 -7.34 -4.74 12.15
N LYS A 89 -7.19 -4.74 10.83
CA LYS A 89 -8.33 -4.91 9.95
C LYS A 89 -8.50 -6.40 9.71
N ILE A 90 -9.75 -6.87 9.84
CA ILE A 90 -10.10 -8.20 9.37
C ILE A 90 -9.80 -8.20 7.88
N GLN A 91 -8.77 -8.94 7.46
CA GLN A 91 -8.58 -9.23 6.04
C GLN A 91 -9.74 -10.14 5.62
N VAL A 92 -10.84 -9.51 5.19
CA VAL A 92 -11.92 -10.21 4.51
C VAL A 92 -11.29 -10.71 3.21
N SER A 93 -10.97 -12.00 3.16
CA SER A 93 -10.44 -12.66 1.98
C SER A 93 -11.54 -12.68 0.91
N VAL A 94 -11.70 -11.56 0.20
CA VAL A 94 -12.58 -11.45 -0.95
C VAL A 94 -11.81 -11.97 -2.15
N TYR A 95 -11.69 -13.29 -2.26
CA TYR A 95 -11.45 -13.98 -3.52
C TYR A 95 -11.97 -15.42 -3.38
N ASN A 96 -12.94 -15.76 -4.22
CA ASN A 96 -13.40 -17.11 -4.55
C ASN A 96 -13.03 -17.35 -6.01
#